data_AF-A0A7K9DSI3-F1
#
_entry.id   AF-A0A7K9DSI3-F1
#
_cell.length_a   1.000
_cell.length_b   1.000
_cell.length_c   1.000
_cell.angle_alpha   90.00
_cell.angle_beta   90.00
_cell.angle_gamma   90.00
#
_symmetry.space_group_name_H-M   'P 1'
#
loop_
_entity.id
_entity.type
_entity.pdbx_description
1 polymer ?
#
loop_
_entity_poly.entity_id
_entity_poly.type
_entity_poly.pdbx_seq_one_letter_code
_entity_poly.pdbx_strand_id
1 'polypeptide(L)'
;DVTLDADTAHPRLEISDDGKSVRDTGVIRHVPSNAKRFVSHLCVLAKEGYTSGRHYWEVDVGRRRGWALGIAQECVTRKATLILSPKNGFWVIGTADGREHWAYSDPWIHLNVSGKLQKIGIFLDIPAQRLLFYSVPQKAALYTFTIADGSSQEGKFIPFFSMGPAAAKADTEPLEIMQDFDDDDD
;
A
#
# COMPACT_ATOMS: atom_id res chain seq x y z
N ASP A 1 6.67 4.31 13.00
CA ASP A 1 7.44 3.35 12.21
C ASP A 1 6.52 2.22 11.73
N VAL A 2 6.58 1.85 10.44
CA VAL A 2 5.65 0.89 9.80
C VAL A 2 6.36 -0.42 9.49
N THR A 3 5.77 -1.56 9.83
CA THR A 3 6.32 -2.90 9.56
C THR A 3 5.27 -3.84 8.97
N LEU A 4 5.69 -4.72 8.07
CA LEU A 4 4.80 -5.62 7.34
C LEU A 4 4.37 -6.82 8.21
N ASP A 5 3.09 -7.19 8.12
CA ASP A 5 2.50 -8.33 8.84
C ASP A 5 2.50 -9.60 7.96
N ALA A 6 3.42 -10.52 8.27
CA ALA A 6 3.54 -11.82 7.61
C ALA A 6 2.29 -12.70 7.71
N ASP A 7 1.41 -12.50 8.70
CA ASP A 7 0.15 -13.23 8.79
C ASP A 7 -0.84 -12.79 7.73
N THR A 8 -0.73 -11.56 7.21
CA THR A 8 -1.61 -11.03 6.17
C THR A 8 -1.09 -11.27 4.76
N ALA A 9 0.23 -11.45 4.62
CA ALA A 9 0.90 -11.53 3.33
C ALA A 9 0.43 -12.71 2.48
N HIS A 10 0.21 -12.46 1.19
CA HIS A 10 -0.04 -13.53 0.23
C HIS A 10 1.12 -14.56 0.23
N PRO A 11 0.87 -15.88 0.15
CA PRO A 11 1.91 -16.91 0.28
C PRO A 11 3.09 -16.82 -0.71
N ARG A 12 2.88 -16.14 -1.84
CA ARG A 12 3.90 -15.88 -2.86
C ARG A 12 4.84 -14.71 -2.52
N LEU A 13 4.43 -13.86 -1.56
CA LEU A 13 5.22 -12.73 -1.09
C LEU A 13 6.15 -13.15 0.01
N GLU A 14 7.37 -12.61 -0.01
CA GLU A 14 8.37 -12.72 1.04
C GLU A 14 8.67 -11.35 1.62
N ILE A 15 8.66 -11.27 2.95
CA ILE A 15 8.98 -10.08 3.72
C ILE A 15 10.41 -10.24 4.25
N SER A 16 11.20 -9.16 4.26
CA SER A 16 12.53 -9.15 4.87
C SER A 16 12.49 -9.33 6.38
N ASP A 17 13.62 -9.72 6.98
CA ASP A 17 13.72 -9.99 8.42
C ASP A 17 13.38 -8.76 9.28
N ASP A 18 13.68 -7.55 8.80
CA ASP A 18 13.35 -6.28 9.44
C ASP A 18 11.88 -5.85 9.25
N GLY A 19 11.11 -6.58 8.43
CA GLY A 19 9.72 -6.26 8.13
C GLY A 19 9.53 -5.03 7.24
N LYS A 20 10.57 -4.51 6.58
CA LYS A 20 10.53 -3.25 5.81
C LYS A 20 10.38 -3.45 4.30
N SER A 21 10.74 -4.60 3.77
CA SER A 21 10.62 -4.87 2.35
C SER A 21 9.74 -6.08 2.06
N VAL A 22 9.11 -6.08 0.89
CA VAL A 22 8.36 -7.22 0.37
C VAL A 22 8.65 -7.44 -1.10
N ARG A 23 8.90 -8.70 -1.46
CA ARG A 23 9.17 -9.12 -2.85
C ARG A 23 8.24 -10.25 -3.29
N ASP A 24 7.93 -10.30 -4.59
CA ASP A 24 7.26 -11.45 -5.20
C ASP A 24 8.30 -12.53 -5.52
N THR A 25 8.19 -13.70 -4.89
CA THR A 25 9.14 -14.80 -5.07
C THR A 25 8.90 -15.63 -6.33
N GLY A 26 7.77 -15.46 -7.01
CA GLY A 26 7.44 -16.34 -8.14
C GLY A 26 6.75 -17.65 -7.74
N VAL A 27 6.79 -18.04 -6.47
CA VAL A 27 6.36 -19.38 -6.01
C VAL A 27 5.44 -19.27 -4.81
N ILE A 28 4.32 -20.00 -4.82
CA ILE A 28 3.43 -20.09 -3.66
C ILE A 28 4.13 -20.93 -2.60
N ARG A 29 4.50 -20.30 -1.48
CA ARG A 29 5.19 -20.97 -0.37
C ARG A 29 4.19 -21.61 0.59
N HIS A 30 4.63 -22.64 1.30
CA HIS A 30 3.83 -23.25 2.35
C HIS A 30 3.90 -22.38 3.61
N VAL A 31 2.81 -21.69 3.93
CA VAL A 31 2.68 -20.81 5.10
C VAL A 31 1.44 -21.20 5.92
N PRO A 32 1.39 -20.90 7.24
CA PRO A 32 0.21 -21.18 8.04
C PRO A 32 -1.05 -20.54 7.46
N SER A 33 -2.09 -21.35 7.32
CA SER A 33 -3.42 -20.87 6.94
C SER A 33 -4.03 -20.09 8.11
N ASN A 34 -4.50 -18.88 7.83
CA ASN A 34 -5.19 -18.06 8.81
C ASN A 34 -6.23 -17.16 8.10
N ALA A 35 -7.18 -16.60 8.86
CA ALA A 35 -8.25 -15.77 8.30
C ALA A 35 -7.79 -14.37 7.85
N LYS A 36 -6.61 -13.91 8.31
CA LYS A 36 -6.04 -12.60 8.03
C LYS A 36 -5.29 -12.55 6.69
N ARG A 37 -4.96 -13.70 6.11
CA ARG A 37 -4.11 -13.83 4.92
C ARG A 37 -4.85 -13.50 3.64
N PHE A 38 -4.23 -12.68 2.78
CA PHE A 38 -4.68 -12.53 1.40
C PHE A 38 -4.36 -13.78 0.59
N VAL A 39 -5.35 -14.31 -0.13
CA VAL A 39 -5.17 -15.53 -0.94
C VAL A 39 -5.33 -15.28 -2.44
N SER A 40 -5.99 -14.18 -2.82
CA SER A 40 -6.35 -13.89 -4.21
C SER A 40 -5.42 -12.89 -4.89
N HIS A 41 -4.79 -12.00 -4.13
CA HIS A 41 -3.98 -10.89 -4.65
C HIS A 41 -2.64 -10.82 -3.93
N LEU A 42 -1.60 -10.34 -4.62
CA LEU A 42 -0.25 -10.15 -4.10
C LEU A 42 -0.17 -8.95 -3.15
N CYS A 43 -0.90 -9.03 -2.03
CA CYS A 43 -1.05 -7.96 -1.05
C CYS A 43 -0.54 -8.36 0.34
N VAL A 44 -0.24 -7.35 1.13
CA VAL A 44 0.16 -7.44 2.54
C VAL A 44 -0.27 -6.16 3.26
N LEU A 45 -0.61 -6.28 4.55
CA LEU A 45 -0.87 -5.16 5.44
C LEU A 45 0.31 -4.93 6.37
N ALA A 46 0.40 -3.72 6.93
CA ALA A 46 1.24 -3.48 8.09
C ALA A 46 0.68 -4.11 9.37
N LYS A 47 1.55 -4.27 10.38
CA LYS A 47 1.16 -4.67 11.74
C LYS A 47 0.45 -3.53 12.47
N GLU A 48 0.86 -2.31 12.19
CA GLU A 48 0.34 -1.10 12.80
C GLU A 48 -1.00 -0.70 12.17
N GLY A 49 -1.89 -0.17 13.00
CA GLY A 49 -3.17 0.36 12.55
C GLY A 49 -3.57 1.55 13.40
N TYR A 50 -4.16 2.56 12.76
CA TYR A 50 -4.36 3.88 13.33
C TYR A 50 -5.84 4.20 13.50
N THR A 51 -6.21 4.67 14.69
CA THR A 51 -7.57 5.17 14.99
C THR A 51 -7.62 6.67 15.24
N SER A 52 -6.46 7.32 15.41
CA SER A 52 -6.35 8.75 15.68
C SER A 52 -4.98 9.28 15.28
N GLY A 53 -4.83 10.60 15.25
CA GLY A 53 -3.57 11.28 14.99
C GLY A 53 -3.23 11.45 13.50
N ARG A 54 -1.98 11.83 13.25
CA ARG A 54 -1.41 12.07 11.93
C ARG A 54 -0.22 11.13 11.75
N HIS A 55 -0.17 10.45 10.62
CA HIS A 55 0.83 9.41 10.34
C HIS A 55 1.42 9.62 8.97
N TYR A 56 2.72 9.36 8.86
CA TYR A 56 3.47 9.50 7.63
C TYR A 56 4.37 8.29 7.44
N TRP A 57 4.52 7.83 6.19
CA TRP A 57 5.55 6.88 5.79
C TRP A 57 5.86 7.05 4.30
N GLU A 58 7.08 6.66 3.93
CA GLU A 58 7.54 6.62 2.54
C GLU A 58 7.68 5.19 2.06
N VAL A 59 7.38 4.99 0.78
CA VAL A 59 7.58 3.70 0.11
C VAL A 59 8.38 3.92 -1.16
N ASP A 60 9.51 3.23 -1.29
CA ASP A 60 10.22 3.06 -2.54
C ASP A 60 9.55 1.95 -3.36
N VAL A 61 9.09 2.33 -4.55
CA VAL A 61 8.47 1.43 -5.55
C VAL A 61 9.45 1.04 -6.66
N GLY A 62 10.69 1.54 -6.59
CA GLY A 62 11.79 1.21 -7.48
C GLY A 62 11.47 1.50 -8.94
N ARG A 63 11.66 0.49 -9.78
CA ARG A 63 11.33 0.48 -11.21
C ARG A 63 10.23 -0.55 -11.51
N ARG A 64 9.51 -0.99 -10.48
CA ARG A 64 8.45 -1.98 -10.61
C ARG A 64 7.38 -1.50 -11.57
N ARG A 65 6.87 -2.44 -12.38
CA ARG A 65 5.76 -2.15 -13.32
C ARG A 65 4.39 -2.18 -12.65
N GLY A 66 4.24 -2.92 -11.56
CA GLY A 66 2.95 -3.06 -10.88
C GLY A 66 3.10 -2.80 -9.39
N TRP A 67 2.25 -1.94 -8.86
CA TRP A 67 2.11 -1.71 -7.42
C TRP A 67 0.81 -0.98 -7.09
N ALA A 68 0.35 -1.13 -5.85
CA ALA A 68 -0.74 -0.34 -5.28
C ALA A 68 -0.44 -0.08 -3.80
N LEU A 69 -0.58 1.17 -3.38
CA LEU A 69 -0.22 1.65 -2.04
C LEU A 69 -1.31 2.53 -1.44
N GLY A 70 -1.49 2.45 -0.12
CA GLY A 70 -2.41 3.31 0.60
C GLY A 70 -2.79 2.76 1.96
N ILE A 71 -4.07 2.83 2.30
CA ILE A 71 -4.61 2.25 3.53
C ILE A 71 -5.80 1.35 3.23
N ALA A 72 -5.99 0.38 4.11
CA ALA A 72 -7.17 -0.46 4.19
C ALA A 72 -7.83 -0.30 5.56
N GLN A 73 -9.15 -0.46 5.63
CA GLN A 73 -9.85 -0.58 6.90
C GLN A 73 -9.63 -1.98 7.50
N GLU A 74 -9.60 -2.11 8.82
CA GLU A 74 -9.35 -3.39 9.50
C GLU A 74 -10.31 -4.52 9.07
N CYS A 75 -11.57 -4.17 8.80
CA CYS A 75 -12.68 -5.08 8.49
C CYS A 75 -12.75 -5.53 7.02
N VAL A 76 -11.80 -5.17 6.17
CA VAL A 76 -11.83 -5.55 4.75
C VAL A 76 -11.79 -7.08 4.56
N THR A 77 -12.52 -7.58 3.56
CA THR A 77 -12.54 -9.00 3.21
C THR A 77 -11.24 -9.41 2.51
N ARG A 78 -10.62 -10.51 2.96
CA ARG A 78 -9.29 -10.95 2.49
C ARG A 78 -9.29 -12.27 1.70
N LYS A 79 -10.44 -12.96 1.68
CA LYS A 79 -10.61 -14.29 1.05
C LYS A 79 -11.26 -14.26 -0.34
N ALA A 80 -11.86 -13.15 -0.72
CA ALA A 80 -12.57 -12.99 -1.99
C ALA A 80 -11.72 -12.20 -3.01
N THR A 81 -12.28 -11.97 -4.19
CA THR A 81 -11.72 -11.00 -5.15
C THR A 81 -11.63 -9.64 -4.49
N LEU A 82 -10.43 -9.05 -4.51
CA LEU A 82 -10.17 -7.74 -3.96
C LEU A 82 -10.61 -6.68 -4.96
N ILE A 83 -11.55 -5.83 -4.57
CA ILE A 83 -11.97 -4.67 -5.37
C ILE A 83 -11.51 -3.43 -4.62
N LEU A 84 -10.45 -2.80 -5.12
CA LEU A 84 -9.91 -1.58 -4.53
C LEU A 84 -10.85 -0.40 -4.78
N SER A 85 -11.51 0.06 -3.72
CA SER A 85 -12.29 1.30 -3.70
C SER A 85 -12.59 1.75 -2.26
N PRO A 86 -12.87 3.04 -2.03
CA PRO A 86 -13.30 3.53 -0.72
C PRO A 86 -14.54 2.81 -0.18
N LYS A 87 -15.49 2.45 -1.05
CA LYS A 87 -16.70 1.70 -0.68
C LYS A 87 -16.40 0.32 -0.11
N ASN A 88 -15.26 -0.26 -0.46
CA ASN A 88 -14.78 -1.54 0.05
C ASN A 88 -13.71 -1.39 1.14
N GLY A 89 -13.51 -0.18 1.67
CA GLY A 89 -12.55 0.09 2.73
C GLY A 89 -11.11 0.24 2.26
N PHE A 90 -10.86 0.62 0.99
CA PHE A 90 -9.52 0.84 0.45
C PHE A 90 -9.37 2.26 -0.11
N TRP A 91 -8.34 2.98 0.34
CA TRP A 91 -7.95 4.28 -0.23
C TRP A 91 -6.53 4.15 -0.76
N VAL A 92 -6.42 3.90 -2.06
CA VAL A 92 -5.20 3.39 -2.69
C VAL A 92 -4.96 4.12 -4.01
N ILE A 93 -3.69 4.36 -4.32
CA ILE A 93 -3.23 4.70 -5.68
C ILE A 93 -2.34 3.58 -6.21
N GLY A 94 -2.24 3.43 -7.52
CA GLY A 94 -1.40 2.40 -8.10
C GLY A 94 -1.23 2.46 -9.60
N THR A 95 -0.44 1.52 -10.11
CA THR A 95 -0.22 1.27 -11.52
C THR A 95 -0.16 -0.23 -11.76
N ALA A 96 -0.67 -0.68 -12.91
CA ALA A 96 -0.63 -2.08 -13.31
C ALA A 96 0.54 -2.39 -14.26
N ASP A 97 1.03 -1.39 -14.99
CA ASP A 97 2.01 -1.55 -16.06
C ASP A 97 3.19 -0.55 -16.01
N GLY A 98 3.18 0.38 -15.06
CA GLY A 98 4.18 1.40 -14.83
C GLY A 98 4.01 2.62 -15.75
N ARG A 99 2.94 2.65 -16.56
CA ARG A 99 2.65 3.72 -17.51
C ARG A 99 1.50 4.57 -17.01
N GLU A 100 0.35 3.94 -16.77
CA GLU A 100 -0.83 4.64 -16.29
C GLU A 100 -0.94 4.52 -14.78
N HIS A 101 -1.23 5.63 -14.14
CA HIS A 101 -1.34 5.73 -12.69
C HIS A 101 -2.75 6.16 -12.33
N TRP A 102 -3.32 5.53 -11.32
CA TRP A 102 -4.72 5.69 -10.97
C TRP A 102 -4.89 5.86 -9.47
N ALA A 103 -5.79 6.75 -9.08
CA ALA A 103 -6.46 6.68 -7.80
C ALA A 103 -7.68 5.78 -7.94
N TYR A 104 -7.74 4.73 -7.12
CA TYR A 104 -8.85 3.78 -7.09
C TYR A 104 -10.06 4.36 -6.34
N SER A 105 -10.45 5.60 -6.66
CA SER A 105 -11.68 6.25 -6.17
C SER A 105 -12.92 5.66 -6.86
N ASP A 106 -14.11 6.18 -6.58
CA ASP A 106 -15.31 5.79 -7.33
C ASP A 106 -15.96 7.04 -7.95
N PRO A 107 -15.78 7.29 -9.27
CA PRO A 107 -15.04 6.48 -10.26
C PRO A 107 -13.50 6.59 -10.10
N TRP A 108 -12.75 5.72 -10.77
CA TRP A 108 -11.29 5.78 -10.81
C TRP A 108 -10.83 7.08 -11.48
N ILE A 109 -9.80 7.71 -10.92
CA ILE A 109 -9.23 8.97 -11.43
C ILE A 109 -7.82 8.72 -11.95
N HIS A 110 -7.57 9.12 -13.19
CA HIS A 110 -6.23 9.07 -13.79
C HIS A 110 -5.33 10.13 -13.14
N LEU A 111 -4.14 9.72 -12.69
CA LEU A 111 -3.15 10.60 -12.08
C LEU A 111 -2.18 11.11 -13.14
N ASN A 112 -2.08 12.42 -13.27
CA ASN A 112 -1.12 13.03 -14.18
C ASN A 112 0.26 13.09 -13.51
N VAL A 113 1.04 12.04 -13.72
CA VAL A 113 2.39 11.89 -13.18
C VAL A 113 3.39 12.38 -14.21
N SER A 114 4.27 13.32 -13.84
CA SER A 114 5.42 13.66 -14.66
C SER A 114 6.57 12.69 -14.38
N GLY A 115 7.08 12.00 -15.40
CA GLY A 115 8.21 11.08 -15.24
C GLY A 115 7.88 9.81 -14.45
N LYS A 116 8.90 9.19 -13.82
CA LYS A 116 8.76 7.93 -13.08
C LYS A 116 8.51 8.20 -11.60
N LEU A 117 7.47 7.57 -11.02
CA LEU A 117 7.32 7.48 -9.57
C LEU A 117 8.22 6.37 -9.05
N GLN A 118 9.22 6.76 -8.27
CA GLN A 118 10.11 5.82 -7.60
C GLN A 118 9.88 5.81 -6.10
N LYS A 119 9.45 6.94 -5.52
CA LYS A 119 9.21 7.05 -4.09
C LYS A 119 7.97 7.87 -3.80
N ILE A 120 7.10 7.31 -2.96
CA ILE A 120 5.78 7.85 -2.66
C ILE A 120 5.67 8.09 -1.16
N GLY A 121 5.33 9.32 -0.79
CA GLY A 121 4.99 9.69 0.58
C GLY A 121 3.48 9.55 0.78
N ILE A 122 3.10 8.95 1.90
CA ILE A 122 1.70 8.70 2.27
C ILE A 122 1.45 9.37 3.61
N PHE A 123 0.54 10.33 3.63
CA PHE A 123 0.20 11.12 4.81
C PHE A 123 -1.28 10.94 5.17
N LEU A 124 -1.51 10.28 6.30
CA LEU A 124 -2.83 10.05 6.87
C LEU A 124 -3.10 11.08 7.97
N ASP A 125 -4.10 11.92 7.78
CA ASP A 125 -4.63 12.86 8.79
C ASP A 125 -6.04 12.43 9.19
N ILE A 126 -6.15 11.65 10.27
CA ILE A 126 -7.44 11.12 10.75
C ILE A 126 -8.35 12.25 11.26
N PRO A 127 -7.88 13.22 12.07
CA PRO A 127 -8.70 14.38 12.46
C PRO A 127 -9.27 15.16 11.26
N ALA A 128 -8.49 15.30 10.18
CA ALA A 128 -8.95 15.97 8.96
C ALA A 128 -9.63 15.03 7.95
N GLN A 129 -9.81 13.74 8.28
CA GLN A 129 -10.37 12.72 7.41
C GLN A 129 -9.74 12.70 6.02
N ARG A 130 -8.40 12.73 5.97
CA ARG A 130 -7.65 12.95 4.73
C ARG A 130 -6.50 11.97 4.56
N LEU A 131 -6.36 11.44 3.35
CA LEU A 131 -5.19 10.66 2.94
C LEU A 131 -4.56 11.32 1.73
N LEU A 132 -3.36 11.88 1.90
CA LEU A 132 -2.60 12.56 0.87
C LEU A 132 -1.47 11.65 0.37
N PHE A 133 -1.34 11.55 -0.94
CA PHE A 133 -0.22 10.92 -1.63
C PHE A 133 0.61 11.99 -2.34
N TYR A 134 1.93 11.86 -2.29
CA TYR A 134 2.83 12.73 -3.02
C TYR A 134 4.07 12.00 -3.56
N SER A 135 4.63 12.55 -4.62
CA SER A 135 5.93 12.14 -5.15
C SER A 135 7.02 12.79 -4.30
N VAL A 136 7.79 11.98 -3.56
CA VAL A 136 8.87 12.49 -2.70
C VAL A 136 9.95 13.19 -3.53
N PRO A 137 10.45 12.62 -4.64
CA PRO A 137 11.51 13.26 -5.42
C PRO A 137 11.07 14.58 -6.07
N GLN A 138 9.81 14.65 -6.52
CA GLN A 138 9.27 15.83 -7.22
C GLN A 138 8.64 16.84 -6.26
N LYS A 139 8.50 16.50 -4.98
CA LYS A 139 7.84 17.32 -3.95
C LYS A 139 6.46 17.81 -4.40
N ALA A 140 5.71 16.94 -5.08
CA ALA A 140 4.44 17.26 -5.71
C ALA A 140 3.33 16.33 -5.25
N ALA A 141 2.18 16.90 -4.90
CA ALA A 141 1.00 16.13 -4.55
C ALA A 141 0.50 15.32 -5.76
N LEU A 142 0.21 14.04 -5.53
CA LEU A 142 -0.33 13.14 -6.54
C LEU A 142 -1.85 13.08 -6.46
N TYR A 143 -2.38 12.83 -5.26
CA TYR A 143 -3.81 12.70 -5.04
C TYR A 143 -4.16 12.85 -3.57
N THR A 144 -5.38 13.29 -3.28
CA THR A 144 -5.92 13.36 -1.91
C THR A 144 -7.28 12.69 -1.86
N PHE A 145 -7.43 11.69 -1.00
CA PHE A 145 -8.74 11.16 -0.65
C PHE A 145 -9.31 11.91 0.55
N THR A 146 -10.62 12.14 0.50
CA THR A 146 -11.44 12.40 1.68
C THR A 146 -11.96 11.05 2.19
N ILE A 147 -11.74 10.75 3.47
CA ILE A 147 -12.06 9.46 4.11
C ILE A 147 -13.52 9.43 4.62
N ALA A 148 -14.25 10.56 4.51
CA ALA A 148 -15.54 10.83 5.13
C ALA A 148 -16.55 9.66 5.20
N ASP A 149 -17.20 9.60 6.37
CA ASP A 149 -18.13 8.60 6.89
C ASP A 149 -19.24 8.17 5.92
N GLY A 150 -19.00 7.08 5.19
CA GLY A 150 -20.05 6.28 4.54
C GLY A 150 -20.49 5.06 5.36
N SER A 151 -19.69 4.67 6.36
CA SER A 151 -20.06 3.67 7.35
C SER A 151 -19.32 3.98 8.64
N SER A 152 -20.09 4.19 9.70
CA SER A 152 -19.64 4.22 11.08
C SER A 152 -19.12 2.83 11.47
N GLN A 153 -18.01 2.40 10.88
CA GLN A 153 -17.28 1.23 11.31
C GLN A 153 -16.07 1.71 12.06
N GLU A 154 -16.22 1.75 13.38
CA GLU A 154 -15.11 1.72 14.33
C GLU A 154 -14.07 0.71 13.83
N GLY A 155 -12.91 1.19 13.43
CA GLY A 155 -11.90 0.33 12.83
C GLY A 155 -10.61 1.09 12.58
N LYS A 156 -9.50 0.37 12.65
CA LYS A 156 -8.17 0.94 12.35
C LYS A 156 -8.01 1.13 10.86
N PHE A 157 -7.35 2.22 10.47
CA PHE A 157 -6.73 2.35 9.16
C PHE A 157 -5.35 1.70 9.19
N ILE A 158 -5.13 0.73 8.33
CA ILE A 158 -3.92 -0.09 8.28
C ILE A 158 -3.20 0.20 6.96
N PRO A 159 -1.91 0.56 6.97
CA PRO A 159 -1.12 0.67 5.75
C PRO A 159 -1.23 -0.58 4.88
N PHE A 160 -1.46 -0.37 3.59
CA PHE A 160 -1.73 -1.40 2.60
C PHE A 160 -0.68 -1.35 1.49
N PHE A 161 -0.18 -2.53 1.11
CA PHE A 161 0.83 -2.69 0.08
C PHE A 161 0.43 -3.83 -0.86
N SER A 162 0.60 -3.61 -2.16
CA SER A 162 0.33 -4.58 -3.20
C SER A 162 1.42 -4.54 -4.26
N MET A 163 1.88 -5.72 -4.68
CA MET A 163 2.90 -5.91 -5.72
C MET A 163 2.34 -5.80 -7.14
N GLY A 164 1.09 -5.36 -7.28
CA GLY A 164 0.36 -5.31 -8.55
C GLY A 164 -0.08 -6.70 -9.03
N PRO A 165 -0.60 -6.78 -10.27
CA PRO A 165 -0.95 -8.06 -10.90
C PRO A 165 0.27 -8.98 -11.01
N ALA A 166 0.06 -10.29 -10.81
CA ALA A 166 1.10 -11.27 -11.06
C ALA A 166 1.51 -11.23 -12.55
N ALA A 167 2.73 -10.82 -12.83
CA ALA A 167 3.27 -10.79 -14.19
C ALA A 167 3.81 -12.16 -14.61
N ALA A 168 3.78 -12.46 -15.92
CA ALA A 168 4.32 -13.69 -16.49
C ALA A 168 5.82 -13.87 -16.20
N LYS A 169 6.56 -12.76 -16.04
CA LYS A 169 7.91 -12.74 -15.50
C LYS A 169 7.85 -12.00 -14.17
N ALA A 170 8.25 -12.67 -13.08
CA ALA A 170 8.27 -12.08 -11.75
C ALA A 170 9.09 -10.79 -11.78
N ASP A 171 8.47 -9.70 -11.35
CA ASP A 171 9.17 -8.47 -11.02
C ASP A 171 9.76 -8.68 -9.62
N THR A 172 11.08 -8.82 -9.55
CA THR A 172 11.78 -9.19 -8.31
C THR A 172 12.20 -7.99 -7.49
N GLU A 173 12.07 -6.76 -8.00
CA GLU A 173 12.39 -5.57 -7.23
C GLU A 173 11.43 -5.47 -6.04
N PRO A 174 11.89 -5.29 -4.80
CA PRO A 174 11.00 -5.19 -3.65
C PRO A 174 10.20 -3.87 -3.65
N LEU A 175 9.10 -3.84 -2.89
CA LEU A 175 8.62 -2.60 -2.29
C LEU A 175 9.33 -2.41 -0.96
N GLU A 176 9.83 -1.21 -0.68
CA GLU A 176 10.60 -0.91 0.53
C GLU A 176 9.96 0.25 1.30
N ILE A 177 9.69 0.05 2.58
CA ILE A 177 9.29 1.11 3.50
C ILE A 177 10.57 1.81 3.94
N MET A 178 10.69 3.10 3.65
CA MET A 178 11.87 3.86 4.04
C MET A 178 11.90 4.04 5.55
N GLN A 179 13.08 3.93 6.13
CA GLN A 179 13.34 4.40 7.48
C GLN A 179 13.69 5.88 7.40
N ASP A 180 13.17 6.67 8.33
CA ASP A 180 13.64 8.03 8.55
C ASP A 180 15.07 7.92 9.10
N PHE A 181 16.07 7.85 8.22
CA PHE A 181 17.44 8.12 8.61
C PHE A 181 17.57 9.65 8.64
N ASP A 182 17.27 10.24 9.80
CA ASP A 182 17.90 11.49 10.18
C ASP A 182 19.39 11.19 10.46
N ASP A 183 20.18 10.98 9.42
CA ASP A 183 21.64 11.14 9.50
C ASP A 183 21.95 12.63 9.24
N ASP A 184 21.45 13.49 10.12
CA ASP A 184 22.11 14.76 10.44
C ASP A 184 23.01 14.50 11.66
N ASP A 185 24.08 13.74 11.45
CA ASP A 185 25.26 13.81 12.33
C ASP A 185 26.21 14.85 11.72
N ASP A 186 26.13 16.07 12.26
CA ASP A 186 27.14 17.14 12.14
C ASP A 186 28.50 16.71 12.74
#